data_AF-A0A973PUW9-F1
#
_entry.id   AF-A0A973PUW9-F1
#
_cell.length_a   1.000
_cell.length_b   1.000
_cell.length_c   1.000
_cell.angle_alpha   90.00
_cell.angle_beta   90.00
_cell.angle_gamma   90.00
#
_symmetry.space_group_name_H-M   'P 1'
#
loop_
_entity.id
_entity.type
_entity.pdbx_description
1 polymer ?
#
loop_
_entity_poly.entity_id
_entity_poly.type
_entity_poly.pdbx_seq_one_letter_code
_entity_poly.pdbx_strand_id
1 'polypeptide(L)'
;MGLSAWLLRYAAGRPRVLVVCGAYGTPYRLRVEAELRRRGWLEARSPAEASLLAVCGRPGAELAAAIEVVWADMAVPRARV
;
A
#
# COMPACT_ATOMS: atom_id res chain seq x y z
N MET A 1 -8.56 -15.93 24.03
CA MET A 1 -8.06 -14.83 23.18
C MET A 1 -6.64 -15.16 22.77
N GLY A 2 -6.42 -15.62 21.53
CA GLY A 2 -5.12 -16.13 21.09
C GLY A 2 -4.15 -15.02 20.69
N LEU A 3 -2.86 -15.22 20.96
CA LEU A 3 -1.75 -14.35 20.55
C LEU A 3 -1.84 -13.95 19.06
N SER A 4 -2.22 -14.88 18.18
CA SER A 4 -2.40 -14.62 16.75
C SER A 4 -3.45 -13.55 16.46
N ALA A 5 -4.59 -13.57 17.17
CA ALA A 5 -5.64 -12.56 16.99
C ALA A 5 -5.18 -11.19 17.50
N TRP A 6 -4.39 -11.16 18.58
CA TRP A 6 -3.79 -9.94 19.11
C TRP A 6 -2.74 -9.36 18.13
N LEU A 7 -1.86 -10.20 17.60
CA LEU A 7 -0.85 -9.81 16.60
C LEU A 7 -1.48 -9.32 15.29
N LEU A 8 -2.53 -9.99 14.81
CA LEU A 8 -3.26 -9.56 13.61
C LEU A 8 -3.92 -8.19 13.80
N ARG A 9 -4.51 -7.93 14.97
CA ARG A 9 -5.07 -6.60 15.31
C ARG A 9 -4.00 -5.53 15.41
N TYR A 10 -2.86 -5.87 16.01
CA TYR A 10 -1.72 -4.96 16.12
C TYR A 10 -1.14 -4.63 14.73
N ALA A 11 -0.93 -5.64 13.88
CA ALA A 11 -0.45 -5.49 12.51
C ALA A 11 -1.42 -4.70 11.63
N ALA A 12 -2.74 -4.92 11.79
CA ALA A 12 -3.76 -4.15 11.08
C ALA A 12 -3.76 -2.65 11.44
N GLY A 13 -3.25 -2.28 12.63
CA GLY A 13 -3.09 -0.89 13.03
C GLY A 13 -1.90 -0.17 12.38
N ARG A 14 -0.96 -0.91 11.78
CA ARG A 14 0.28 -0.38 11.20
C ARG A 14 0.59 -1.01 9.82
N PRO A 15 -0.32 -0.88 8.83
CA PRO A 15 -0.09 -1.43 7.51
C PRO A 15 1.18 -0.86 6.87
N ARG A 16 1.86 -1.70 6.10
CA ARG A 16 2.94 -1.30 5.21
C ARG A 16 2.31 -0.95 3.85
N VAL A 17 2.53 0.28 3.41
CA VAL A 17 1.85 0.82 2.22
C VAL A 17 2.84 0.94 1.06
N LEU A 18 2.57 0.25 -0.05
CA LEU A 18 3.31 0.43 -1.28
C LEU A 18 2.65 1.54 -2.10
N VAL A 19 3.40 2.57 -2.48
CA VAL A 19 2.86 3.74 -3.19
C VAL A 19 3.32 3.72 -4.65
N VAL A 20 2.38 3.78 -5.59
CA VAL A 20 2.65 3.86 -7.03
C VAL A 20 2.13 5.20 -7.55
N CYS A 21 2.94 5.93 -8.31
CA CYS A 21 2.55 7.22 -8.87
C CYS A 21 2.42 7.14 -10.40
N GLY A 22 1.20 7.28 -10.90
CA GLY A 22 0.91 7.43 -12.32
C GLY A 22 0.86 8.89 -12.76
N ALA A 23 0.37 9.11 -13.99
CA ALA A 23 0.22 10.47 -14.53
C ALA A 23 -0.71 11.31 -13.63
N TYR A 24 -0.34 12.58 -13.44
CA TYR A 24 -1.03 13.54 -12.55
C TYR A 24 -1.10 13.10 -11.07
N GLY A 25 -0.32 12.09 -10.67
CA GLY A 25 -0.37 11.45 -9.35
C GLY A 25 0.35 12.21 -8.23
N THR A 26 1.31 13.07 -8.55
CA THR A 26 2.23 13.68 -7.56
C THR A 26 1.53 14.33 -6.37
N PRO A 27 0.47 15.15 -6.54
CA PRO A 27 -0.22 15.75 -5.39
C PRO A 27 -0.89 14.72 -4.48
N TYR A 28 -1.41 13.62 -5.05
CA TYR A 28 -2.01 12.53 -4.29
C TYR A 28 -0.95 11.71 -3.57
N ARG A 29 0.18 11.42 -4.21
CA ARG A 29 1.32 10.75 -3.57
C ARG A 29 1.80 11.52 -2.33
N LEU A 30 1.99 12.83 -2.46
CA LEU A 30 2.43 13.67 -1.33
C LEU A 30 1.41 13.68 -0.18
N ARG A 31 0.11 13.66 -0.49
CA ARG A 31 -0.95 13.54 0.53
C ARG A 31 -0.93 12.18 1.21
N VAL A 32 -0.73 11.09 0.46
CA VAL A 32 -0.57 9.75 1.01
C VAL A 32 0.63 9.71 1.95
N GLU A 33 1.81 10.14 1.49
CA GLU A 33 3.03 10.18 2.33
C GLU A 33 2.86 11.01 3.61
N ALA A 34 2.17 12.16 3.52
CA ALA A 34 1.84 12.97 4.69
C ALA A 34 0.91 12.22 5.66
N GLU A 35 -0.09 11.52 5.15
CA GLU A 35 -1.03 10.75 5.95
C GLU A 35 -0.37 9.52 6.59
N LEU A 36 0.54 8.84 5.88
CA LEU A 36 1.34 7.76 6.44
C LEU A 36 2.14 8.25 7.65
N ARG A 37 2.83 9.40 7.48
CA ARG A 37 3.59 10.03 8.57
C ARG A 37 2.69 10.41 9.74
N ARG A 38 1.53 11.01 9.47
CA ARG A 38 0.55 11.41 10.49
C ARG A 38 0.02 10.22 11.30
N ARG A 39 -0.17 9.07 10.66
CA ARG A 39 -0.65 7.83 11.32
C ARG A 39 0.48 6.96 11.90
N GLY A 40 1.75 7.31 11.67
CA GLY A 40 2.89 6.47 12.00
C GLY A 40 2.93 5.16 11.21
N TRP A 41 2.27 5.13 10.05
CA TRP A 41 2.33 4.03 9.09
C TRP A 41 3.61 4.15 8.26
N LEU A 42 4.04 3.01 7.71
CA LEU A 42 5.33 2.93 7.03
C LEU A 42 5.13 2.61 5.56
N GLU A 43 5.96 3.20 4.71
CA GLU A 43 6.03 2.82 3.31
C GLU A 43 6.68 1.43 3.18
N ALA A 44 6.09 0.62 2.31
CA ALA A 44 6.60 -0.69 1.94
C ALA A 44 7.74 -0.57 0.93
N ARG A 45 8.74 -1.43 1.07
CA ARG A 45 9.91 -1.51 0.17
C ARG A 45 9.77 -2.63 -0.85
N SER A 46 8.81 -3.53 -0.67
CA SER A 46 8.52 -4.62 -1.60
C SER A 46 7.04 -5.04 -1.51
N PRO A 47 6.50 -5.71 -2.55
CA PRO A 47 5.13 -6.21 -2.53
C PRO A 47 4.87 -7.23 -1.40
N ALA A 48 5.85 -8.08 -1.11
CA ALA A 48 5.71 -9.17 -0.13
C ALA A 48 5.45 -8.68 1.31
N GLU A 49 5.94 -7.48 1.67
CA GLU A 49 5.66 -6.89 2.99
C GLU A 49 4.46 -5.94 2.99
N ALA A 50 3.89 -5.61 1.83
CA ALA A 50 2.83 -4.63 1.70
C ALA A 50 1.45 -5.25 1.94
N SER A 51 0.62 -4.56 2.72
CA SER A 51 -0.79 -4.91 2.93
C SER A 51 -1.76 -3.89 2.30
N LEU A 52 -1.23 -2.77 1.81
CA LEU A 52 -2.00 -1.76 1.08
C LEU A 52 -1.21 -1.24 -0.12
N LEU A 53 -1.86 -1.14 -1.27
CA LEU A 53 -1.33 -0.54 -2.49
C LEU A 53 -2.08 0.77 -2.79
N ALA A 54 -1.38 1.90 -2.75
CA ALA A 54 -1.95 3.21 -3.04
C ALA A 54 -1.54 3.66 -4.44
N VAL A 55 -2.48 3.69 -5.39
CA VAL A 55 -2.24 4.12 -6.77
C VAL A 55 -2.65 5.58 -6.92
N CYS A 56 -1.65 6.44 -7.03
CA CYS A 56 -1.83 7.88 -7.11
C CYS A 56 -1.91 8.33 -8.57
N GLY A 57 -3.03 8.93 -8.96
CA GLY A 57 -3.23 9.46 -10.32
C GLY A 57 -3.81 8.42 -11.28
N ARG A 58 -3.55 8.59 -12.58
CA ARG A 58 -4.06 7.70 -13.63
C ARG A 58 -2.90 6.90 -14.25
N PRO A 59 -2.79 5.59 -13.99
CA PRO A 59 -1.82 4.77 -14.69
C PRO A 59 -2.22 4.62 -16.16
N GLY A 60 -1.23 4.73 -17.06
CA GLY A 60 -1.39 4.28 -18.44
C GLY A 60 -1.41 2.75 -18.52
N ALA A 61 -1.67 2.20 -19.71
CA ALA A 61 -1.85 0.75 -19.89
C ALA A 61 -0.67 -0.10 -19.38
N GLU A 62 0.57 0.32 -19.67
CA GLU A 62 1.78 -0.38 -19.23
C GLU A 62 1.91 -0.39 -17.69
N LEU A 63 1.75 0.77 -17.05
CA LEU A 63 1.82 0.87 -15.59
C LEU A 63 0.66 0.12 -14.92
N ALA A 64 -0.53 0.13 -15.52
CA ALA A 64 -1.67 -0.63 -15.02
C ALA A 64 -1.39 -2.14 -15.05
N ALA A 65 -0.77 -2.66 -16.12
CA ALA A 65 -0.35 -4.05 -16.19
C ALA A 65 0.71 -4.39 -15.13
N ALA A 66 1.72 -3.52 -14.94
CA ALA A 66 2.72 -3.69 -13.89
C ALA A 66 2.12 -3.67 -12.47
N ILE A 67 1.11 -2.82 -12.24
CA ILE A 67 0.36 -2.76 -10.98
C ILE A 67 -0.34 -4.10 -10.70
N GLU A 68 -0.91 -4.76 -11.71
CA GLU A 68 -1.55 -6.07 -11.50
C GLU A 68 -0.54 -7.18 -11.14
N VAL A 69 0.66 -7.15 -11.71
CA VAL A 69 1.74 -8.08 -11.32
C VAL A 69 2.16 -7.85 -9.86
N VAL A 70 2.43 -6.59 -9.49
CA VAL A 70 2.75 -6.23 -8.11
C VAL A 70 1.64 -6.61 -7.16
N TRP A 71 0.39 -6.37 -7.55
CA TRP A 71 -0.79 -6.75 -6.77
C TRP A 71 -0.86 -8.25 -6.55
N ALA A 72 -0.59 -9.06 -7.58
CA ALA A 72 -0.57 -10.52 -7.47
C ALA A 72 0.47 -11.02 -6.43
N ASP A 73 1.62 -10.37 -6.34
CA ASP A 73 2.74 -10.74 -5.45
C ASP A 73 2.58 -10.28 -3.99
N MET A 74 1.59 -9.43 -3.68
CA MET A 74 1.35 -8.97 -2.32
C MET A 74 0.73 -10.07 -1.43
N ALA A 75 1.17 -10.17 -0.18
CA ALA A 75 0.59 -11.12 0.78
C ALA A 75 -0.88 -10.77 1.12
N VAL A 76 -1.71 -11.79 1.38
CA VAL A 76 -3.08 -11.60 1.88
C VAL A 76 -3.09 -11.49 3.41
N PRO A 77 -3.96 -10.64 3.99
CA PRO A 77 -4.93 -9.76 3.35
C PRO A 77 -4.29 -8.49 2.73
N ARG A 78 -4.76 -8.11 1.53
CA ARG A 78 -4.29 -6.91 0.79
C ARG A 78 -5.48 -6.04 0.34
N ALA A 79 -5.27 -4.72 0.31
CA ALA A 79 -6.24 -3.75 -0.18
C ALA A 79 -5.58 -2.78 -1.19
N ARG A 80 -6.35 -2.29 -2.16
CA ARG A 80 -5.91 -1.30 -3.15
C ARG A 80 -6.83 -0.08 -3.12
N VAL A 81 -6.25 1.12 -3.24
CA VAL A 81 -6.95 2.40 -3.31
C VAL A 81 -6.33 3.32 -4.36
#